data_AF-A0A9X3ZM09-F1
#
_entry.id   AF-A0A9X3ZM09-F1
#
_cell.length_a   1.000
_cell.length_b   1.000
_cell.length_c   1.000
_cell.angle_alpha   90.00
_cell.angle_beta   90.00
_cell.angle_gamma   90.00
#
_symmetry.space_group_name_H-M   'P 1'
#
loop_
_entity.id
_entity.type
_entity.pdbx_description
1 polymer ?
#
loop_
_entity_poly.entity_id
_entity_poly.type
_entity_poly.pdbx_seq_one_letter_code
_entity_poly.pdbx_strand_id
1 'polypeptide(L)'
;MRIAYQIPESDGEYQASSFEDAFIALNKDFILKNKEGFYQYGALKDFAADEIESGDYYKFALNNVKKKSAFASSLLYFNKEDGNEDEKWKVPHYIEEGLLWIQ
;
A
#
# COMPACT_ATOMS: atom_id res chain seq x y z
N MET A 1 13.48 -0.76 -21.24
CA MET A 1 13.16 -2.10 -20.73
C MET A 1 12.14 -1.89 -19.62
N ARG A 2 10.90 -2.37 -19.75
CA ARG A 2 9.89 -2.31 -18.68
C ARG A 2 9.98 -3.63 -17.92
N ILE A 3 10.20 -3.56 -16.62
CA ILE A 3 10.11 -4.73 -15.74
C ILE A 3 8.61 -4.96 -15.54
N ALA A 4 8.12 -6.18 -15.78
CA ALA A 4 6.78 -6.55 -15.35
C ALA A 4 6.65 -6.15 -13.87
N TYR A 5 5.52 -5.61 -13.43
CA TYR A 5 5.31 -5.07 -12.07
C TYR A 5 5.74 -3.61 -11.80
N GLN A 6 6.45 -2.92 -12.71
CA GLN A 6 6.66 -1.47 -12.62
C GLN A 6 5.72 -0.72 -13.56
N ILE A 7 4.42 -0.83 -13.28
CA ILE A 7 3.35 -0.23 -14.08
C ILE A 7 2.70 0.85 -13.20
N PRO A 8 2.51 2.09 -13.70
CA PRO A 8 1.77 3.09 -12.95
C PRO A 8 0.30 2.67 -12.77
N GLU A 9 -0.31 3.12 -11.69
CA GLU A 9 -1.75 2.96 -11.47
C GLU A 9 -2.54 3.76 -12.51
N SER A 10 -3.79 3.35 -12.79
CA SER A 10 -4.64 3.95 -13.84
C SER A 10 -4.83 5.47 -13.69
N ASP A 11 -4.77 5.97 -12.46
CA ASP A 11 -5.06 7.37 -12.11
C ASP A 11 -3.79 8.19 -11.77
N GLY A 12 -2.58 7.69 -12.03
CA GLY A 12 -1.35 8.37 -11.61
C GLY A 12 -0.12 8.12 -12.47
N GLU A 13 0.88 9.00 -12.34
CA GLU A 13 2.19 8.85 -12.99
C GLU A 13 3.22 8.14 -12.09
N TYR A 14 2.88 7.87 -10.82
CA TYR A 14 3.80 7.25 -9.88
C TYR A 14 4.10 5.80 -10.30
N GLN A 15 5.38 5.55 -10.60
CA GLN A 15 5.85 4.23 -10.99
C GLN A 15 6.53 3.55 -9.81
N ALA A 16 5.77 2.70 -9.12
CA ALA A 16 6.25 1.98 -7.96
C ALA A 16 7.38 0.99 -8.30
N SER A 17 8.23 0.74 -7.31
CA SER A 17 9.38 -0.15 -7.41
C SER A 17 9.26 -1.40 -6.55
N SER A 18 8.30 -1.43 -5.63
CA SER A 18 8.00 -2.55 -4.75
C SER A 18 6.50 -2.68 -4.49
N PHE A 19 6.13 -3.73 -3.77
CA PHE A 19 4.76 -3.89 -3.31
C PHE A 19 4.36 -2.77 -2.33
N GLU A 20 5.27 -2.39 -1.44
CA GLU A 20 4.96 -1.44 -0.36
C GLU A 20 4.67 -0.05 -0.90
N ASP A 21 5.54 0.50 -1.75
CA ASP A 21 5.33 1.84 -2.30
C ASP A 21 4.16 1.90 -3.29
N ALA A 22 3.92 0.83 -4.07
CA ALA A 22 2.71 0.69 -4.89
C ALA A 22 1.43 0.74 -4.04
N PHE A 23 1.39 -0.08 -2.98
CA PHE A 23 0.23 -0.13 -2.09
C PHE A 23 0.01 1.21 -1.39
N ILE A 24 1.07 1.83 -0.88
CA ILE A 24 1.01 3.09 -0.13
C ILE A 24 0.56 4.24 -1.03
N ALA A 25 1.07 4.33 -2.25
CA ALA A 25 0.67 5.34 -3.23
C ALA A 25 -0.84 5.28 -3.54
N LEU A 26 -1.37 4.07 -3.70
CA LEU A 26 -2.76 3.84 -4.04
C LEU A 26 -3.73 3.95 -2.83
N ASN A 27 -3.23 3.66 -1.62
CA ASN A 27 -4.06 3.47 -0.42
C ASN A 27 -3.69 4.40 0.75
N LYS A 28 -3.18 5.60 0.48
CA LYS A 28 -2.74 6.53 1.53
C LYS A 28 -3.83 6.84 2.56
N ASP A 29 -5.07 7.08 2.13
CA ASP A 29 -6.18 7.42 3.02
C ASP A 29 -6.54 6.24 3.94
N PHE A 30 -6.50 5.03 3.39
CA PHE A 30 -6.70 3.79 4.14
C PHE A 30 -5.62 3.61 5.22
N ILE A 31 -4.36 3.89 4.89
CA ILE A 31 -3.24 3.81 5.84
C ILE A 31 -3.38 4.85 6.94
N LEU A 32 -3.73 6.11 6.61
CA LEU A 32 -3.95 7.17 7.58
C LEU A 32 -5.07 6.83 8.55
N LYS A 33 -6.17 6.25 8.05
CA LYS A 33 -7.32 5.82 8.87
C LYS A 33 -6.98 4.67 9.80
N ASN A 34 -6.14 3.72 9.36
CA ASN A 34 -5.81 2.50 10.11
C ASN A 34 -4.41 2.54 10.77
N LYS A 35 -3.75 3.70 10.83
CA LYS A 35 -2.35 3.85 11.26
C LYS A 35 -2.05 3.21 12.63
N GLU A 36 -2.96 3.37 13.59
CA GLU A 36 -2.83 2.77 14.93
C GLU A 36 -2.77 1.24 14.87
N GLY A 37 -3.58 0.64 14.00
CA GLY A 37 -3.55 -0.80 13.75
C GLY A 37 -2.21 -1.24 13.17
N PHE A 38 -1.70 -0.51 12.17
CA PHE A 38 -0.40 -0.80 11.57
C PHE A 38 0.75 -0.71 12.59
N TYR A 39 0.66 0.22 13.56
CA TYR A 39 1.66 0.34 14.63
C TYR A 39 1.62 -0.84 15.59
N GLN A 40 0.40 -1.22 16.03
CA GLN A 40 0.19 -2.35 16.96
C GLN A 40 0.65 -3.68 16.36
N TYR A 41 0.40 -3.90 15.06
CA TYR A 41 0.87 -5.08 14.34
C TYR A 41 2.38 -5.05 14.02
N GLY A 42 3.07 -3.95 14.34
CA GLY A 42 4.49 -3.79 14.05
C GLY A 42 4.80 -3.72 12.55
N ALA A 43 3.81 -3.34 11.73
CA ALA A 43 3.92 -3.19 10.29
C ALA A 43 4.60 -1.86 9.93
N LEU A 44 4.16 -0.76 10.56
CA LEU A 44 4.70 0.58 10.35
C LEU A 44 5.40 1.13 11.61
N LYS A 45 6.34 2.05 11.41
CA LYS A 45 6.82 2.99 12.43
C LYS A 45 5.80 4.09 12.60
N ASP A 46 5.87 4.79 13.73
CA ASP A 46 5.09 6.01 13.89
C ASP A 46 5.61 7.08 12.91
N PHE A 47 4.70 7.72 12.19
CA PHE A 47 4.98 8.71 11.16
C PHE A 47 3.95 9.85 11.23
N ALA A 48 4.36 11.04 10.79
CA ALA A 48 3.47 12.19 10.70
C ALA A 48 2.66 12.16 9.40
N ALA A 49 1.40 12.59 9.42
CA ALA A 49 0.51 12.49 8.26
C ALA A 49 1.02 13.25 7.02
N ASP A 50 1.82 14.29 7.21
CA ASP A 50 2.48 15.03 6.12
C ASP A 50 3.56 14.20 5.39
N GLU A 51 4.15 13.19 6.03
CA GLU A 51 5.16 12.34 5.40
C GLU A 51 4.59 11.54 4.22
N ILE A 52 3.37 11.02 4.35
CA ILE A 52 2.71 10.25 3.29
C ILE A 52 2.08 11.17 2.23
N GLU A 53 1.62 12.36 2.62
CA GLU A 53 1.07 13.36 1.70
C GLU A 53 2.13 14.03 0.82
N SER A 54 3.42 13.91 1.17
CA SER A 54 4.54 14.43 0.38
C SER A 54 4.67 13.81 -1.02
N GLY A 55 4.06 12.65 -1.24
CA GLY A 55 4.07 11.93 -2.52
C GLY A 55 5.35 11.12 -2.80
N ASP A 56 6.36 11.16 -1.93
CA ASP A 56 7.55 10.30 -2.02
C ASP A 56 7.30 8.94 -1.34
N TYR A 57 6.43 8.13 -1.96
CA TYR A 57 5.98 6.85 -1.41
C TYR A 57 7.10 5.82 -1.28
N TYR A 58 8.09 5.85 -2.17
CA TYR A 58 9.27 5.00 -2.08
C TYR A 58 10.05 5.27 -0.79
N LYS A 59 10.38 6.54 -0.54
CA LYS A 59 11.13 6.93 0.65
C LYS A 59 10.32 6.72 1.91
N PHE A 60 9.01 6.99 1.85
CA PHE A 60 8.11 6.68 2.93
C PHE A 60 8.11 5.19 3.25
N ALA A 61 7.94 4.32 2.27
CA ALA A 61 7.98 2.87 2.45
C ALA A 61 9.32 2.41 3.05
N LEU A 62 10.43 2.92 2.52
CA LEU A 62 11.78 2.57 2.97
C LEU A 62 12.02 2.95 4.44
N ASN A 63 11.51 4.09 4.88
CA ASN A 63 11.73 4.61 6.22
C ASN A 63 10.72 4.07 7.24
N ASN A 64 9.46 3.94 6.85
CA ASN A 64 8.34 3.73 7.77
C ASN A 64 7.82 2.29 7.79
N VAL A 65 8.10 1.45 6.79
CA VAL A 65 7.80 0.01 6.88
C VAL A 65 8.82 -0.68 7.79
N LYS A 66 8.36 -1.20 8.94
CA LYS A 66 9.23 -1.94 9.89
C LYS A 66 9.59 -3.33 9.37
N LYS A 67 8.60 -4.07 8.89
CA LYS A 67 8.74 -5.45 8.43
C LYS A 67 7.79 -5.70 7.27
N LYS A 68 8.33 -6.07 6.12
CA LYS A 68 7.57 -6.32 4.89
C LYS A 68 6.50 -7.40 5.05
N SER A 69 6.86 -8.51 5.70
CA SER A 69 5.91 -9.59 6.00
C SER A 69 4.80 -9.15 6.94
N ALA A 70 5.13 -8.43 8.02
CA ALA A 70 4.14 -7.91 8.95
C ALA A 70 3.20 -6.89 8.27
N PHE A 71 3.75 -6.03 7.40
CA PHE A 71 2.97 -5.12 6.57
C PHE A 71 1.97 -5.87 5.71
N ALA A 72 2.43 -6.80 4.87
CA ALA A 72 1.54 -7.60 4.02
C ALA A 72 0.49 -8.39 4.82
N SER A 73 0.88 -9.03 5.93
CA SER A 73 -0.06 -9.77 6.77
C SER A 73 -1.08 -8.87 7.44
N SER A 74 -0.69 -7.67 7.89
CA SER A 74 -1.61 -6.72 8.54
C SER A 74 -2.77 -6.28 7.63
N LEU A 75 -2.55 -6.22 6.32
CA LEU A 75 -3.59 -5.89 5.34
C LEU A 75 -4.75 -6.89 5.32
N LEU A 76 -4.47 -8.16 5.62
CA LEU A 76 -5.49 -9.21 5.72
C LEU A 76 -6.40 -9.01 6.94
N TYR A 77 -5.89 -8.39 8.01
CA TYR A 77 -6.66 -8.13 9.23
C TYR A 77 -7.48 -6.84 9.15
N PHE A 78 -7.05 -5.87 8.35
CA PHE A 78 -7.74 -4.58 8.20
C PHE A 78 -8.82 -4.60 7.11
N ASN A 79 -8.86 -5.61 6.26
CA ASN A 79 -9.93 -5.78 5.29
C ASN A 79 -11.19 -6.32 6.01
N LYS A 80 -12.08 -5.42 6.43
CA LYS A 80 -13.38 -5.79 7.02
C LYS A 80 -14.38 -6.06 5.91
N GLU A 81 -14.94 -7.26 5.87
CA GLU A 81 -15.98 -7.65 4.89
C GLU A 81 -17.24 -6.76 4.98
N ASP A 82 -17.56 -6.28 6.18
CA ASP A 82 -18.76 -5.46 6.50
C ASP A 82 -18.52 -3.94 6.50
N GLY A 83 -17.35 -3.46 6.06
CA GLY A 83 -17.06 -2.02 5.99
C GLY A 83 -17.75 -1.34 4.80
N ASN A 84 -18.11 -0.05 4.96
CA ASN A 84 -18.49 0.82 3.83
C ASN A 84 -17.40 0.78 2.74
N GLU A 85 -17.75 1.05 1.47
CA GLU A 85 -16.79 1.02 0.35
C GLU A 85 -15.54 1.88 0.60
N ASP A 86 -15.69 2.99 1.34
CA ASP A 86 -14.61 3.89 1.75
C ASP A 86 -13.64 3.30 2.79
N GLU A 87 -13.92 2.09 3.30
CA GLU A 87 -13.05 1.37 4.24
C GLU A 87 -12.20 0.28 3.56
N LYS A 88 -12.42 0.04 2.26
CA LYS A 88 -11.70 -0.99 1.51
C LYS A 88 -10.46 -0.40 0.85
N TRP A 89 -9.36 -1.15 0.90
CA TRP A 89 -8.17 -0.83 0.14
C TRP A 89 -8.31 -1.34 -1.31
N LYS A 90 -7.68 -0.63 -2.24
CA LYS A 90 -7.62 -0.96 -3.67
C LYS A 90 -6.38 -1.82 -3.95
N VAL A 91 -6.55 -2.80 -4.82
CA VAL A 91 -5.46 -3.69 -5.26
C VAL A 91 -4.62 -2.94 -6.31
N PRO A 92 -3.28 -2.88 -6.17
CA PRO A 92 -2.42 -2.35 -7.22
C PRO A 92 -2.64 -3.04 -8.57
N HIS A 93 -2.75 -2.28 -9.65
CA HIS A 93 -3.18 -2.78 -10.97
C HIS A 93 -2.32 -3.93 -11.49
N TYR A 94 -1.00 -3.88 -11.26
CA TYR A 94 -0.10 -4.95 -11.71
C TYR A 94 -0.37 -6.32 -11.05
N ILE A 95 -0.96 -6.32 -9.84
CA ILE A 95 -1.36 -7.53 -9.12
C ILE A 95 -2.65 -8.07 -9.74
N GLU A 96 -3.62 -7.20 -10.02
CA GLU A 96 -4.86 -7.59 -10.69
C GLU A 96 -4.58 -8.23 -12.05
N GLU A 97 -3.76 -7.58 -12.88
CA GLU A 97 -3.30 -8.14 -14.15
C GLU A 97 -2.60 -9.48 -13.92
N GLY A 98 -1.63 -9.53 -13.01
CA GLY A 98 -0.91 -10.76 -12.69
C GLY A 98 -1.81 -11.94 -12.32
N LEU A 99 -2.93 -11.69 -11.63
CA LEU A 99 -3.92 -12.71 -11.29
C LEU A 99 -4.74 -13.17 -12.49
N LEU A 100 -5.11 -12.27 -13.41
CA LEU A 100 -5.80 -12.62 -14.66
C LEU A 100 -4.94 -13.56 -15.53
N TRP A 101 -3.63 -13.39 -15.54
CA TRP A 101 -2.69 -14.23 -16.30
C TRP A 101 -2.51 -15.66 -15.73
N ILE A 102 -3.01 -15.94 -14.52
CA ILE A 102 -2.86 -17.25 -13.84
C ILE A 102 -4.11 -18.14 -14.03
N GLN A 103 -5.18 -17.63 -14.68
CA GLN A 103 -6.44 -18.35 -14.89
C GLN A 103 -6.36 -19.51 -15.88
#